data_AF-A0A379GAZ5-F1
#
_entry.id   AF-A0A379GAZ5-F1
#
_cell.length_a   1.000
_cell.length_b   1.000
_cell.length_c   1.000
_cell.angle_alpha   90.00
_cell.angle_beta   90.00
_cell.angle_gamma   90.00
#
_symmetry.space_group_name_H-M   'P 1'
#
loop_
_entity.id
_entity.type
_entity.pdbx_description
1 polymer ?
#
loop_
_entity_poly.entity_id
_entity_poly.type
_entity_poly.pdbx_seq_one_letter_code
_entity_poly.pdbx_strand_id
1 'polypeptide(L)'
;MKGTEHFTRTIAEYLNQRAMTDPLFAPNLMKPNKNIEECITYILNEVQKSGCNGFDDDEIFSMAVHYYDEDDIEVGKAISCQVAVRNWIMLDFGTG
;
A
#
# COMPACT_ATOMS: atom_id res chain seq x y z
N MET A 1 6.58 17.00 -3.00
CA MET A 1 6.48 15.60 -2.53
C MET A 1 7.10 14.72 -3.60
N LYS A 2 8.41 14.41 -3.52
CA LYS A 2 9.14 13.67 -4.58
C LYS A 2 9.35 12.19 -4.26
N GLY A 3 9.26 11.81 -2.97
CA GLY A 3 9.45 10.43 -2.54
C GLY A 3 8.35 9.49 -3.04
N THR A 4 7.09 9.93 -2.97
CA THR A 4 5.95 9.11 -3.37
C THR A 4 5.93 8.83 -4.87
N GLU A 5 6.30 9.79 -5.72
CA GLU A 5 6.31 9.61 -7.18
C GLU A 5 7.36 8.58 -7.63
N HIS A 6 8.56 8.62 -7.05
CA HIS A 6 9.58 7.61 -7.33
C HIS A 6 9.12 6.23 -6.86
N PHE A 7 8.51 6.16 -5.68
CA PHE A 7 7.97 4.92 -5.14
C PHE A 7 6.90 4.32 -6.05
N THR A 8 5.90 5.12 -6.45
CA THR A 8 4.85 4.71 -7.40
C THR A 8 5.44 4.12 -8.66
N ARG A 9 6.44 4.79 -9.24
CA ARG A 9 7.06 4.35 -10.48
C ARG A 9 7.77 3.01 -10.32
N THR A 10 8.56 2.83 -9.25
CA THR A 10 9.27 1.57 -8.98
C THR A 10 8.29 0.40 -8.85
N ILE A 11 7.19 0.58 -8.10
CA ILE A 11 6.15 -0.45 -7.94
C ILE A 11 5.47 -0.75 -9.26
N ALA A 12 5.08 0.28 -10.01
CA ALA A 12 4.43 0.10 -11.32
C ALA A 12 5.33 -0.68 -12.29
N GLU A 13 6.62 -0.39 -12.32
CA GLU A 13 7.57 -1.07 -13.20
C GLU A 13 7.74 -2.54 -12.80
N TYR A 14 7.87 -2.83 -11.50
CA TYR A 14 7.91 -4.20 -10.98
C TYR A 14 6.64 -5.00 -11.33
N LEU A 15 5.45 -4.43 -11.10
CA LEU A 15 4.19 -5.09 -11.40
C LEU A 15 4.03 -5.39 -12.89
N ASN A 16 4.48 -4.48 -13.77
CA ASN A 16 4.49 -4.72 -15.20
C ASN A 16 5.44 -5.87 -15.58
N GLN A 17 6.66 -5.90 -15.02
CA GLN A 17 7.58 -7.03 -15.23
C GLN A 17 6.99 -8.35 -14.71
N ARG A 18 6.29 -8.31 -13.58
CA ARG A 18 5.59 -9.47 -13.03
C ARG A 18 4.47 -9.91 -13.97
N ALA A 19 3.65 -9.01 -14.50
CA ALA A 19 2.62 -9.32 -15.48
C ALA A 19 3.19 -9.91 -16.79
N MET A 20 4.39 -9.47 -17.21
CA MET A 20 5.07 -10.03 -18.39
C MET A 20 5.61 -11.45 -18.16
N THR A 21 6.06 -11.74 -16.94
CA THR A 21 6.64 -13.04 -16.58
C THR A 21 5.60 -14.04 -16.08
N ASP A 22 4.54 -13.54 -15.47
CA ASP A 22 3.44 -14.29 -14.87
C ASP A 22 2.11 -13.94 -15.57
N PRO A 23 1.69 -14.74 -16.55
CA PRO A 23 0.46 -14.47 -17.31
C PRO A 23 -0.81 -14.62 -16.47
N LEU A 24 -0.75 -15.24 -15.28
CA LEU A 24 -1.88 -15.29 -14.35
C LEU A 24 -2.04 -13.96 -13.59
N PHE A 25 -0.94 -13.24 -13.38
CA PHE A 25 -0.94 -11.91 -12.77
C PHE A 25 -1.35 -10.80 -13.74
N ALA A 26 -1.04 -10.93 -15.03
CA ALA A 26 -1.38 -9.94 -16.05
C ALA A 26 -2.86 -9.47 -16.05
N PRO A 27 -3.88 -10.37 -16.02
CA PRO A 27 -5.27 -9.94 -15.94
C PRO A 27 -5.60 -9.25 -14.62
N ASN A 28 -4.95 -9.62 -13.51
CA ASN A 28 -5.14 -8.99 -12.21
C ASN A 28 -4.69 -7.53 -12.20
N LEU A 29 -3.56 -7.22 -12.86
CA LEU A 29 -3.05 -5.85 -13.00
C LEU A 29 -3.95 -4.97 -13.89
N MET A 30 -4.67 -5.55 -14.84
CA MET A 30 -5.57 -4.83 -15.75
C MET A 30 -7.01 -4.67 -15.21
N LYS A 31 -7.27 -5.13 -13.99
CA LYS A 31 -8.59 -5.03 -13.36
C LYS A 31 -8.97 -3.55 -13.16
N PRO A 32 -10.16 -3.10 -13.61
CA PRO A 32 -10.58 -1.70 -13.50
C PRO A 32 -10.85 -1.26 -12.05
N ASN A 33 -11.05 -2.22 -11.14
CA ASN A 33 -11.23 -2.02 -9.71
C ASN A 33 -9.90 -2.01 -8.93
N LYS A 34 -8.74 -2.03 -9.60
CA LYS A 34 -7.43 -1.99 -8.97
C LYS A 34 -6.64 -0.80 -9.49
N ASN A 35 -6.02 -0.04 -8.58
CA ASN A 35 -5.25 1.15 -8.91
C ASN A 35 -3.92 1.19 -8.16
N ILE A 36 -2.88 1.71 -8.83
CA ILE A 36 -1.56 1.89 -8.24
C ILE A 36 -1.58 2.80 -7.00
N GLU A 37 -2.47 3.80 -6.98
CA GLU A 37 -2.62 4.73 -5.85
C GLU A 37 -3.17 4.02 -4.60
N GLU A 38 -4.14 3.13 -4.76
CA GLU A 38 -4.70 2.32 -3.68
C GLU A 38 -3.70 1.26 -3.21
N CYS A 39 -2.99 0.63 -4.14
CA CYS A 39 -1.89 -0.28 -3.82
C CYS A 39 -0.84 0.39 -2.92
N ILE A 40 -0.42 1.61 -3.28
CA ILE A 40 0.53 2.38 -2.46
C ILE A 40 -0.07 2.76 -1.12
N THR A 41 -1.34 3.15 -1.09
CA THR A 41 -2.04 3.47 0.16
C THR A 41 -2.09 2.26 1.09
N TYR A 42 -2.36 1.07 0.55
CA TYR A 42 -2.35 -0.19 1.29
C TYR A 42 -0.97 -0.47 1.89
N ILE A 43 0.07 -0.41 1.06
CA ILE A 43 1.45 -0.61 1.49
C ILE A 43 1.82 0.39 2.59
N LEU A 44 1.50 1.67 2.41
CA LEU A 44 1.79 2.70 3.42
C LEU A 44 1.03 2.47 4.73
N ASN A 45 -0.20 1.95 4.69
CA ASN A 45 -0.96 1.56 5.89
C ASN A 45 -0.30 0.42 6.63
N GLU A 46 0.12 -0.62 5.93
CA GLU A 46 0.78 -1.76 6.55
C GLU A 46 2.15 -1.38 7.11
N VAL A 47 2.92 -0.57 6.38
CA VAL A 47 4.20 0.01 6.87
C VAL A 47 3.97 0.86 8.11
N GLN A 48 2.94 1.71 8.11
CA GLN A 48 2.60 2.55 9.26
C GLN A 48 2.18 1.70 10.47
N LYS A 49 1.44 0.61 10.26
CA LYS A 49 1.03 -0.32 11.33
C LYS A 49 2.22 -1.09 11.91
N SER A 50 3.18 -1.49 11.08
CA SER A 50 4.36 -2.24 11.56
C SER A 50 5.25 -1.40 12.47
N GLY A 51 5.20 -0.06 12.33
CA GLY A 51 6.04 0.86 13.11
C GLY A 51 7.52 0.79 12.73
N CYS A 52 7.87 0.06 11.66
CA CYS A 52 9.23 -0.11 11.18
C CYS A 52 9.54 0.94 10.10
N ASN A 53 10.61 1.72 10.30
CA ASN A 53 11.01 2.83 9.41
C ASN A 53 11.86 2.38 8.21
N GLY A 54 11.73 1.12 7.80
CA GLY A 54 12.47 0.54 6.68
C GLY A 54 11.92 -0.83 6.35
N PHE A 55 11.56 -1.00 5.09
CA PHE A 55 11.21 -2.29 4.50
C PHE A 55 12.15 -2.52 3.34
N ASP A 56 12.52 -3.79 3.13
CA ASP A 56 13.24 -4.19 1.94
C ASP A 56 12.31 -4.11 0.72
N ASP A 57 12.88 -3.76 -0.44
CA ASP A 57 12.12 -3.62 -1.68
C ASP A 57 11.30 -4.89 -2.00
N ASP A 58 11.83 -6.07 -1.66
CA ASP A 58 11.17 -7.37 -1.84
C ASP A 58 9.88 -7.50 -1.01
N GLU A 59 9.85 -7.01 0.24
CA GLU A 59 8.64 -7.05 1.07
C GLU A 59 7.57 -6.15 0.45
N ILE A 60 7.96 -4.95 0.05
CA ILE A 60 7.07 -3.99 -0.59
C ILE A 60 6.50 -4.55 -1.90
N PHE A 61 7.33 -5.17 -2.72
CA PHE A 61 6.89 -5.81 -3.97
C PHE A 61 5.94 -6.98 -3.71
N SER A 62 6.21 -7.80 -2.70
CA SER A 62 5.33 -8.89 -2.29
C SER A 62 3.94 -8.37 -1.90
N MET A 63 3.88 -7.29 -1.11
CA MET A 63 2.63 -6.63 -0.73
C MET A 63 1.90 -6.05 -1.94
N ALA A 64 2.63 -5.47 -2.88
CA ALA A 64 2.05 -4.93 -4.12
C ALA A 64 1.38 -6.03 -4.94
N VAL A 65 2.06 -7.16 -5.14
CA VAL A 65 1.50 -8.32 -5.86
C VAL A 65 0.27 -8.85 -5.15
N HIS A 66 0.33 -9.02 -3.84
CA HIS A 66 -0.79 -9.49 -3.02
C HIS A 66 -2.03 -8.61 -3.17
N TYR A 67 -1.86 -7.29 -3.23
CA TYR A 67 -2.97 -6.35 -3.45
C TYR A 67 -3.72 -6.56 -4.78
N TYR A 68 -3.03 -6.96 -5.85
CA TYR A 68 -3.68 -7.23 -7.13
C TYR A 68 -4.19 -8.67 -7.23
N ASP A 69 -3.55 -9.61 -6.54
CA ASP A 69 -3.94 -11.02 -6.53
C ASP A 69 -5.22 -11.26 -5.72
N GLU A 70 -5.35 -10.59 -4.56
CA GLU A 70 -6.56 -10.66 -3.74
C GLU A 70 -7.60 -9.62 -4.18
N ASP A 71 -8.82 -10.07 -4.48
CA ASP A 71 -9.93 -9.19 -4.84
C ASP A 71 -10.53 -8.46 -3.61
N ASP A 72 -10.52 -9.08 -2.43
CA ASP A 72 -11.13 -8.57 -1.19
C ASP A 72 -10.05 -8.07 -0.20
N ILE A 73 -9.29 -7.06 -0.60
CA ILE A 73 -8.21 -6.51 0.22
C ILE A 73 -8.60 -5.17 0.85
N GLU A 74 -8.45 -5.07 2.18
CA GLU A 74 -8.69 -3.83 2.90
C GLU A 74 -7.49 -2.88 2.76
N VAL A 75 -7.60 -1.92 1.84
CA VAL A 75 -6.60 -0.84 1.63
C VAL A 75 -6.38 0.02 2.88
N GLY A 76 -7.39 0.08 3.76
CA GLY A 76 -7.41 0.99 4.90
C GLY A 76 -7.82 2.40 4.49
N LYS A 77 -7.64 3.36 5.40
CA LYS A 77 -7.96 4.77 5.11
C LYS A 77 -6.79 5.40 4.36
N ALA A 78 -7.10 6.30 3.42
CA ALA A 78 -6.10 7.15 2.80
C ALA A 78 -5.30 7.84 3.91
N ILE A 79 -4.01 7.50 4.04
CA ILE A 79 -3.15 8.17 5.00
C ILE A 79 -2.88 9.56 4.40
N SER A 80 -3.64 10.55 4.86
CA SER A 80 -3.14 11.91 4.80
C SER A 80 -1.90 11.94 5.71
N CYS A 81 -0.71 11.77 5.14
CA CYS A 81 0.56 11.97 5.83
C CYS A 81 0.70 13.46 6.24
N GLN A 82 -0.17 13.94 7.12
CA GLN A 82 0.24 14.90 8.12
C GLN A 82 0.98 14.04 9.15
N VAL A 83 2.29 14.19 9.21
CA VAL A 83 3.13 13.61 10.26
C VAL A 83 2.64 14.19 11.58
N ALA A 84 1.62 13.56 12.17
CA ALA A 84 1.17 13.84 13.51
C ALA A 84 2.14 13.09 14.44
N VAL A 85 3.10 13.84 14.98
CA VAL A 85 3.87 13.43 16.16
C VAL A 85 2.85 13.08 17.24
N ARG A 86 2.60 11.78 17.44
CA ARG A 86 1.59 11.26 18.34
C ARG A 86 2.18 11.30 19.76
N ASN A 87 1.74 12.25 20.60
CA ASN A 87 1.74 12.05 22.06
C ASN A 87 0.38 11.42 22.44
N TRP A 88 0.42 10.47 23.37
CA TRP A 88 -0.60 9.46 23.60
C TRP A 88 -1.96 9.95 24.14
N ILE A 89 -3.02 9.35 23.57
CA ILE A 89 -4.24 8.79 24.19
C ILE A 89 -5.16 9.74 24.97
N MET A 90 -6.36 9.94 24.43
CA MET A 90 -7.57 10.19 25.23
C MET A 90 -8.54 9.04 24.96
N LEU A 91 -8.85 8.27 26.00
CA LEU A 91 -9.90 7.27 26.03
C LEU A 91 -11.21 7.95 26.44
N ASP A 92 -12.21 7.86 25.57
CA ASP A 92 -13.63 8.14 25.83
C ASP A 92 -14.22 7.20 26.89
N PHE A 93 -15.04 7.75 27.79
CA PHE A 93 -16.33 7.23 28.27
C PHE A 93 -17.00 8.47 28.91
N GLY A 94 -18.15 8.99 28.46
CA GLY A 94 -19.38 8.32 28.11
C GLY A 94 -20.42 8.63 29.19
N THR A 95 -21.51 9.29 28.78
CA THR A 95 -22.85 9.34 29.40
C THR A 95 -23.07 10.07 30.75
N GLY A 96 -24.06 10.98 30.75
CA GLY A 96 -24.69 11.52 31.96
C GLY A 96 -25.25 12.91 31.77
#